data_AF-A0A1T5IU89-F1
#
_entry.id   AF-A0A1T5IU89-F1
#
_cell.length_a   1.000
_cell.length_b   1.000
_cell.length_c   1.000
_cell.angle_alpha   90.00
_cell.angle_beta   90.00
_cell.angle_gamma   90.00
#
_symmetry.space_group_name_H-M   'P 1'
#
loop_
_entity.id
_entity.type
_entity.pdbx_description
1 polymer ?
#
loop_
_entity_poly.entity_id
_entity_poly.type
_entity_poly.pdbx_seq_one_letter_code
_entity_poly.pdbx_strand_id
1 'polypeptide(L)'
;MNWVENHNPEEIAKSLHPHFPDADLEVLTALVERYKAQDTWKPDLILTEEGLNHMMDIIDAAIGLDDRAPYDKIVNTEFAKKAMNE
;
A
#
# COMPACT_ATOMS: atom_id res chain seq x y z
N MET A 1 -1.53 -0.27 8.62
CA MET A 1 -2.96 0.02 8.37
C MET A 1 -3.80 -0.71 9.41
N ASN A 2 -3.89 -0.15 10.62
CA ASN A 2 -4.44 -0.86 11.79
C ASN A 2 -5.85 -1.43 11.56
N TRP A 3 -6.70 -0.74 10.81
CA TRP A 3 -8.04 -1.24 10.53
C TRP A 3 -8.00 -2.53 9.69
N VAL A 4 -7.24 -2.55 8.60
CA VAL A 4 -7.10 -3.71 7.70
C VAL A 4 -6.46 -4.90 8.42
N GLU A 5 -5.49 -4.65 9.30
CA GLU A 5 -4.84 -5.70 10.11
C GLU A 5 -5.84 -6.38 11.05
N ASN A 6 -6.72 -5.60 11.69
CA ASN A 6 -7.62 -6.07 12.74
C ASN A 6 -8.99 -6.58 12.25
N HIS A 7 -9.30 -6.47 10.95
CA HIS A 7 -10.58 -6.93 10.39
C HIS A 7 -10.38 -8.14 9.47
N ASN A 8 -11.41 -8.96 9.33
CA ASN A 8 -11.37 -10.11 8.43
C ASN A 8 -11.62 -9.70 6.96
N PRO A 9 -11.24 -10.52 5.98
CA PRO A 9 -11.38 -10.18 4.56
C PRO A 9 -12.81 -9.82 4.12
N GLU A 10 -13.83 -10.47 4.69
CA GLU A 10 -15.23 -10.19 4.35
C GLU A 10 -15.68 -8.81 4.83
N GLU A 11 -15.27 -8.41 6.04
CA GLU A 11 -15.56 -7.08 6.60
C GLU A 11 -14.92 -5.97 5.75
N ILE A 12 -13.66 -6.19 5.36
CA ILE A 12 -12.93 -5.28 4.48
C ILE A 12 -13.61 -5.21 3.11
N ALA A 13 -13.96 -6.34 2.51
CA ALA A 13 -14.65 -6.39 1.21
C ALA A 13 -15.99 -5.67 1.23
N LYS A 14 -16.79 -5.82 2.32
CA LYS A 14 -18.05 -5.09 2.51
C LYS A 14 -17.84 -3.57 2.58
N SER A 15 -16.76 -3.11 3.21
CA SER A 15 -16.41 -1.68 3.25
C SER A 15 -15.98 -1.13 1.89
N LEU A 16 -15.39 -1.97 1.04
CA LEU A 16 -14.92 -1.59 -0.30
C LEU A 16 -16.04 -1.60 -1.34
N HIS A 17 -17.02 -2.51 -1.22
CA HIS A 17 -18.05 -2.74 -2.23
C HIS A 17 -18.80 -1.48 -2.71
N PRO A 18 -19.14 -0.49 -1.87
CA PRO A 18 -19.76 0.76 -2.34
C PRO A 18 -18.92 1.56 -3.35
N HIS A 19 -17.60 1.36 -3.36
CA HIS A 19 -16.65 1.98 -4.29
C HIS A 19 -16.43 1.14 -5.55
N PHE A 20 -16.86 -0.13 -5.56
CA PHE A 20 -16.73 -1.09 -6.65
C PHE A 20 -18.05 -1.84 -6.87
N PRO A 21 -19.13 -1.14 -7.27
CA PRO A 21 -20.48 -1.70 -7.32
C PRO A 21 -20.63 -2.83 -8.36
N ASP A 22 -19.80 -2.82 -9.40
CA ASP A 22 -19.81 -3.84 -10.46
C ASP A 22 -18.99 -5.09 -10.08
N ALA A 23 -18.28 -5.08 -8.95
CA ALA A 23 -17.48 -6.20 -8.49
C ALA A 23 -18.26 -7.06 -7.48
N ASP A 24 -18.32 -8.36 -7.75
CA ASP A 24 -18.91 -9.32 -6.84
C ASP A 24 -18.18 -9.33 -5.49
N LEU A 25 -18.95 -9.42 -4.40
CA LEU A 25 -18.38 -9.41 -3.04
C LEU A 25 -17.40 -10.57 -2.80
N GLU A 26 -17.65 -11.73 -3.42
CA GLU A 26 -16.75 -12.88 -3.37
C GLU A 26 -15.39 -12.57 -4.02
N VAL A 27 -15.40 -11.90 -5.18
CA VAL A 27 -14.18 -11.46 -5.88
C VAL A 27 -13.40 -10.46 -5.03
N LEU A 28 -14.09 -9.50 -4.41
CA LEU A 28 -13.48 -8.53 -3.50
C LEU A 28 -12.87 -9.20 -2.27
N THR A 29 -13.55 -10.19 -1.69
CA THR A 29 -13.07 -10.95 -0.53
C THR A 29 -11.80 -11.73 -0.86
N ALA A 30 -11.79 -12.46 -1.98
CA ALA A 30 -10.61 -13.19 -2.44
C ALA A 30 -9.42 -12.25 -2.76
N LEU A 31 -9.70 -11.07 -3.31
CA LEU A 31 -8.68 -10.05 -3.55
C LEU A 31 -8.07 -9.54 -2.24
N VAL A 32 -8.90 -9.23 -1.24
CA VAL A 32 -8.43 -8.77 0.07
C VAL A 32 -7.60 -9.84 0.77
N GLU A 33 -8.06 -11.09 0.76
CA GLU A 33 -7.35 -12.22 1.37
C GLU A 33 -5.94 -12.37 0.77
N ARG A 34 -5.83 -12.33 -0.57
CA ARG A 34 -4.53 -12.40 -1.26
C ARG A 34 -3.59 -11.26 -0.84
N TYR A 35 -4.08 -10.03 -0.82
CA TYR A 35 -3.25 -8.86 -0.49
C TYR A 35 -2.81 -8.85 0.97
N LYS A 36 -3.68 -9.35 1.87
CA LYS A 36 -3.37 -9.52 3.29
C LYS A 36 -2.31 -10.62 3.50
N ALA A 37 -2.44 -11.75 2.81
CA ALA A 37 -1.46 -12.84 2.86
C ALA A 37 -0.07 -12.44 2.30
N GLN A 38 -0.04 -11.50 1.36
CA GLN A 38 1.18 -10.93 0.79
C GLN A 38 1.82 -9.84 1.65
N ASP A 39 1.20 -9.46 2.78
CA ASP A 39 1.62 -8.32 3.61
C ASP A 39 1.80 -7.02 2.80
N THR A 40 0.89 -6.80 1.84
CA THR A 40 0.99 -5.66 0.90
C THR A 40 0.77 -4.32 1.60
N TRP A 41 0.00 -4.31 2.70
CA TRP A 41 -0.34 -3.11 3.43
C TRP A 41 0.55 -2.93 4.65
N LYS A 42 1.61 -2.14 4.49
CA LYS A 42 2.55 -1.85 5.57
C LYS A 42 1.85 -1.21 6.79
N PRO A 43 2.19 -1.62 8.02
CA PRO A 43 1.58 -1.08 9.23
C PRO A 43 1.85 0.42 9.43
N ASP A 44 3.10 0.83 9.17
CA ASP A 44 3.65 2.14 9.55
C ASP A 44 3.48 3.25 8.48
N LEU A 45 3.03 2.92 7.27
CA LEU A 45 2.91 3.84 6.13
C LEU A 45 4.21 4.61 5.78
N ILE A 46 5.37 4.12 6.23
CA ILE A 46 6.67 4.74 5.97
C ILE A 46 7.24 4.16 4.68
N LEU A 47 7.33 5.00 3.65
CA LEU A 47 8.19 4.73 2.50
C LEU A 47 9.64 4.99 2.92
N THR A 48 10.45 3.95 3.01
CA THR A 48 11.88 4.06 3.34
C THR A 48 12.70 4.44 2.11
N GLU A 49 13.91 4.95 2.33
CA GLU A 49 14.86 5.24 1.24
C GLU A 49 15.20 3.98 0.45
N GLU A 50 15.42 2.86 1.15
CA GLU A 50 15.60 1.55 0.53
C GLU A 50 14.39 1.14 -0.32
N GLY A 51 13.16 1.33 0.18
CA GLY A 51 11.94 1.01 -0.55
C GLY A 51 11.76 1.87 -1.80
N LEU A 52 12.06 3.16 -1.71
CA LEU A 52 12.06 4.05 -2.88
C LEU A 52 13.15 3.64 -3.89
N ASN A 53 14.35 3.33 -3.42
CA ASN A 53 15.44 2.88 -4.29
C ASN A 53 15.07 1.59 -5.03
N HIS A 54 14.48 0.63 -4.33
CA HIS A 54 14.02 -0.61 -4.94
C HIS A 54 12.92 -0.37 -5.99
N MET A 55 11.98 0.55 -5.72
CA MET A 55 10.96 0.95 -6.70
C MET A 55 11.60 1.55 -7.95
N MET A 56 12.59 2.44 -7.80
CA MET A 56 13.32 3.02 -8.93
C MET A 56 14.13 1.97 -9.70
N ASP A 57 14.68 0.94 -9.04
CA ASP A 57 15.36 -0.17 -9.72
C ASP A 57 14.41 -0.96 -10.63
N ILE A 58 13.19 -1.23 -10.15
CA ILE A 58 12.16 -1.92 -10.95
C ILE A 58 11.76 -1.07 -12.17
N ILE A 59 11.58 0.25 -11.98
CA ILE A 59 11.20 1.16 -13.07
C ILE A 59 12.32 1.24 -14.12
N ASP A 60 13.57 1.43 -13.69
CA ASP A 60 14.73 1.50 -14.56
C ASP A 60 14.92 0.20 -15.37
N ALA A 61 14.76 -0.96 -14.71
CA ALA A 61 14.82 -2.25 -15.39
C ALA A 61 13.68 -2.48 -16.40
N ALA A 62 12.49 -1.92 -16.17
CA ALA A 62 11.32 -2.14 -17.01
C ALA A 62 11.27 -1.21 -18.23
N ILE A 63 11.53 0.08 -18.02
CA ILE A 63 11.34 1.12 -19.05
C ILE A 63 12.52 2.10 -19.18
N GLY A 64 13.56 1.95 -18.35
CA GLY A 64 14.65 2.92 -18.23
C GLY A 64 14.25 4.13 -17.38
N LEU A 65 15.23 4.70 -16.66
CA LEU A 65 15.05 5.90 -15.85
C LEU A 65 16.17 6.90 -16.14
N ASP A 66 15.80 8.07 -16.66
CA ASP A 66 16.79 9.11 -17.03
C ASP A 66 17.55 9.65 -15.80
N ASP A 67 16.84 9.86 -14.68
CA ASP A 67 17.40 10.36 -13.42
C ASP A 67 16.66 9.75 -12.22
N ARG A 68 17.41 9.51 -11.13
CA ARG A 68 16.85 9.01 -9.86
C ARG A 68 16.41 10.18 -8.97
N ALA A 69 15.20 10.08 -8.43
CA ALA A 69 14.67 11.10 -7.53
C ALA A 69 15.35 11.04 -6.16
N PRO A 70 15.88 12.16 -5.62
CA PRO A 70 16.41 12.20 -4.27
C PRO A 70 15.31 11.96 -3.24
N TYR A 71 15.53 11.01 -2.32
CA TYR A 71 14.54 10.62 -1.31
C TYR A 71 14.03 11.81 -0.48
N ASP A 72 14.92 12.68 -0.02
CA ASP A 72 14.61 13.87 0.80
C ASP A 72 13.78 14.94 0.06
N LYS A 73 13.70 14.87 -1.27
CA LYS A 73 12.96 15.82 -2.10
C LYS A 73 11.53 15.38 -2.39
N ILE A 74 11.26 14.08 -2.34
CA ILE A 74 9.96 13.53 -2.74
C ILE A 74 9.26 12.71 -1.64
N VAL A 75 9.96 12.40 -0.55
CA VAL A 75 9.38 11.67 0.58
C VAL A 75 9.29 12.55 1.82
N ASN A 76 8.06 12.70 2.35
CA ASN A 76 7.80 13.30 3.64
C ASN A 76 7.19 12.27 4.59
N THR A 77 7.94 11.87 5.63
CA THR A 77 7.50 10.87 6.62
C THR A 77 6.83 11.49 7.86
N GLU A 78 6.77 12.81 7.97
CA GLU A 78 6.26 13.50 9.17
C GLU A 78 4.79 13.19 9.43
N PHE A 79 3.97 13.18 8.37
CA PHE A 79 2.54 12.89 8.48
C PHE A 79 2.26 11.45 8.94
N ALA A 80 2.98 10.48 8.37
CA ALA A 80 2.86 9.07 8.75
C ALA A 80 3.29 8.86 10.22
N LYS A 81 4.45 9.42 10.61
CA LYS A 81 4.93 9.37 12.00
C LYS A 81 3.96 10.03 12.98
N LYS A 82 3.36 11.16 12.60
CA LYS A 82 2.37 11.84 13.43
C LYS A 82 1.13 10.97 13.64
N ALA A 83 0.57 10.41 12.56
CA ALA A 83 -0.61 9.56 12.61
C ALA A 83 -0.41 8.26 13.42
N MET A 84 0.83 7.76 13.55
CA MET A 84 1.15 6.59 14.37
C MET A 84 1.23 6.88 15.87
N ASN A 85 1.41 8.14 16.26
CA ASN A 85 1.55 8.57 17.66
C ASN A 85 0.27 9.19 18.24
N GLU A 86 -0.80 9.27 17.46
CA GLU A 86 -2.15 9.68 17.87
C GLU A 86 -3.01 8.45 18.16
#